data_AF-A0A6J5F0Y9-F1
#
_entry.id   AF-A0A6J5F0Y9-F1
#
_cell.length_a   1.000
_cell.length_b   1.000
_cell.length_c   1.000
_cell.angle_alpha   90.00
_cell.angle_beta   90.00
_cell.angle_gamma   90.00
#
_symmetry.space_group_name_H-M   'P 1'
#
loop_
_entity.id
_entity.type
_entity.pdbx_description
1 polymer ?
#
loop_
_entity_poly.entity_id
_entity_poly.type
_entity_poly.pdbx_seq_one_letter_code
_entity_poly.pdbx_strand_id
1 'polypeptide(L)'
;MSILTSNTKLRHDTAKHNASVRARSARPVSLLRPLAALCVAALAATSVVAQDSATAPKPGQSRKVLVVLSNAHQLDLRDGEEYNTGYYLDELAVPLQKLVAAGYSPVFASPQGKAASFDPVSNDKMFFGGDDTARANAVKFVGDFPGIQHPQTLAQIEKQGTSDYAGVFIPGGHAPMQDLSHDKTLGAILMDFHVTGRPTGVICHGPAALLSTLPDPEAFRNAMIAGDFLKAASLARGWPYANYRLTVFASGEEHAIEGKGRQLGGYVKFYAADALSEAGAHVDRVGAFQPNVIEDRELVSGQQPFSSDAFGDAFVAKLKHARL
;
A
#
# COMPACT_ATOMS: atom_id res chain seq x y z
N MET A 1 45.45 27.20 -55.53
CA MET A 1 44.19 27.35 -56.30
C MET A 1 43.23 28.11 -55.40
N SER A 2 43.16 29.45 -55.43
CA SER A 2 42.34 30.27 -56.36
C SER A 2 40.92 29.70 -56.48
N ILE A 3 39.82 30.37 -56.11
CA ILE A 3 39.44 31.79 -56.25
C ILE A 3 38.13 32.05 -55.45
N LEU A 4 38.02 33.26 -54.87
CA LEU A 4 36.85 34.16 -54.61
C LEU A 4 35.45 33.56 -54.27
N THR A 5 34.65 34.10 -53.35
CA THR A 5 34.20 35.50 -53.28
C THR A 5 33.77 35.96 -51.87
N SER A 6 34.13 37.20 -51.60
CA SER A 6 33.71 38.13 -50.55
C SER A 6 32.26 38.61 -50.71
N ASN A 7 31.54 38.89 -49.62
CA ASN A 7 31.07 40.27 -49.37
C ASN A 7 30.53 40.50 -47.94
N THR A 8 31.14 41.51 -47.32
CA THR A 8 30.77 42.17 -46.06
C THR A 8 30.08 43.49 -46.38
N LYS A 9 29.18 43.96 -45.50
CA LYS A 9 28.80 45.36 -45.14
C LYS A 9 27.30 45.39 -44.76
N LEU A 10 26.78 46.21 -43.83
CA LEU A 10 27.27 47.41 -43.15
C LEU A 10 26.43 47.63 -41.88
N ARG A 11 27.02 48.32 -40.91
CA ARG A 11 26.42 48.81 -39.65
C ARG A 11 25.42 49.95 -39.89
N HIS A 12 24.49 50.15 -38.96
CA HIS A 12 24.11 51.50 -38.50
C HIS A 12 23.63 51.51 -37.04
N ASP A 13 24.29 52.36 -36.25
CA ASP A 13 23.93 52.90 -34.94
C ASP A 13 22.61 53.70 -34.98
N THR A 14 21.86 53.77 -33.87
CA THR A 14 21.71 55.01 -33.04
C THR A 14 20.78 54.84 -31.83
N ALA A 15 21.39 54.95 -30.66
CA ALA A 15 21.04 55.58 -29.38
C ALA A 15 19.72 56.39 -29.13
N LYS A 16 19.21 56.20 -27.89
CA LYS A 16 18.75 57.18 -26.85
C LYS A 16 17.42 57.94 -26.98
N HIS A 17 16.63 57.90 -25.89
CA HIS A 17 15.91 58.97 -25.15
C HIS A 17 14.65 58.36 -24.48
N ASN A 18 14.18 58.69 -23.27
CA ASN A 18 14.57 59.65 -22.24
C ASN A 18 13.95 59.22 -20.89
N ALA A 19 14.60 59.57 -19.79
CA ALA A 19 14.10 59.43 -18.44
C ALA A 19 13.43 60.73 -17.93
N SER A 20 12.86 60.62 -16.73
CA SER A 20 12.55 61.69 -15.77
C SER A 20 11.16 62.36 -15.92
N VAL A 21 10.46 62.88 -14.91
CA VAL A 21 10.56 63.02 -13.43
C VAL A 21 9.38 63.95 -13.08
N ARG A 22 8.67 63.77 -11.95
CA ARG A 22 8.61 64.71 -10.79
C ARG A 22 7.38 64.53 -9.90
N ALA A 23 7.67 64.55 -8.61
CA ALA A 23 6.77 64.60 -7.46
C ALA A 23 6.23 66.01 -7.14
N ARG A 24 5.18 66.07 -6.30
CA ARG A 24 4.82 67.08 -5.26
C ARG A 24 3.51 66.59 -4.57
N SER A 25 3.46 66.23 -3.27
CA SER A 25 3.36 67.07 -2.03
C SER A 25 2.08 67.94 -1.99
N ALA A 26 1.20 68.04 -0.96
CA ALA A 26 1.00 67.43 0.36
C ALA A 26 -0.40 67.82 0.95
N ARG A 27 -1.04 66.92 1.76
CA ARG A 27 -1.94 67.03 2.97
C ARG A 27 -2.98 68.18 3.17
N PRO A 28 -3.93 68.11 4.16
CA PRO A 28 -4.66 67.00 4.82
C PRO A 28 -6.19 67.28 5.03
N VAL A 29 -7.02 66.27 5.36
CA VAL A 29 -8.28 66.49 6.12
C VAL A 29 -8.52 65.34 7.09
N SER A 30 -8.68 65.70 8.36
CA SER A 30 -9.07 64.88 9.51
C SER A 30 -10.60 64.72 9.55
N LEU A 31 -11.09 63.53 9.91
CA LEU A 31 -12.36 63.36 10.63
C LEU A 31 -12.30 62.05 11.43
N LEU A 32 -12.16 62.21 12.75
CA LEU A 32 -12.32 61.14 13.75
C LEU A 32 -13.76 60.60 13.73
N ARG A 33 -13.90 59.28 13.84
CA ARG A 33 -15.06 58.61 14.45
C ARG A 33 -14.56 57.43 15.31
N PRO A 34 -15.23 57.13 16.44
CA PRO A 34 -14.66 56.28 17.48
C PRO A 34 -14.74 54.80 17.09
N LEU A 35 -13.65 54.05 17.31
CA LEU A 35 -13.71 52.59 17.35
C LEU A 35 -14.45 52.19 18.64
N ALA A 36 -15.63 51.58 18.47
CA ALA A 36 -16.25 50.80 19.53
C ALA A 36 -15.34 49.60 19.84
N ALA A 37 -14.90 49.51 21.09
CA ALA A 37 -14.18 48.36 21.61
C ALA A 37 -15.14 47.16 21.66
N LEU A 38 -15.05 46.26 20.69
CA LEU A 38 -15.68 44.95 20.76
C LEU A 38 -14.73 44.01 21.49
N CYS A 39 -14.95 43.82 22.79
CA CYS A 39 -14.35 42.72 23.54
C CYS A 39 -14.84 41.39 22.95
N VAL A 40 -14.06 40.81 22.04
CA VAL A 40 -14.21 39.42 21.65
C VAL A 40 -13.58 38.58 22.75
N ALA A 41 -14.40 38.05 23.65
CA ALA A 41 -13.97 36.98 24.54
C ALA A 41 -13.62 35.76 23.68
N ALA A 42 -12.32 35.45 23.59
CA ALA A 42 -11.86 34.20 22.99
C ALA A 42 -12.30 33.04 23.89
N LEU A 43 -13.45 32.42 23.59
CA LEU A 43 -13.72 31.07 24.05
C LEU A 43 -12.75 30.15 23.31
N ALA A 44 -11.69 29.73 24.01
CA ALA A 44 -10.91 28.58 23.61
C ALA A 44 -11.85 27.36 23.67
N ALA A 45 -12.43 26.99 22.53
CA ALA A 45 -13.06 25.70 22.38
C ALA A 45 -11.94 24.65 22.46
N THR A 46 -11.71 24.11 23.64
CA THR A 46 -10.94 22.88 23.81
C THR A 46 -11.69 21.80 23.06
N SER A 47 -11.26 21.50 21.84
CA SER A 47 -11.62 20.29 21.14
C SER A 47 -11.13 19.13 22.00
N VAL A 48 -12.05 18.54 22.77
CA VAL A 48 -11.84 17.23 23.37
C VAL A 48 -11.69 16.28 22.20
N VAL A 49 -10.45 15.96 21.86
CA VAL A 49 -10.15 14.76 21.08
C VAL A 49 -10.64 13.64 21.97
N ALA A 50 -11.81 13.09 21.66
CA ALA A 50 -12.22 11.82 22.24
C ALA A 50 -11.13 10.83 21.82
N GLN A 51 -10.22 10.52 22.74
CA GLN A 51 -9.41 9.32 22.63
C GLN A 51 -10.41 8.18 22.58
N ASP A 52 -10.66 7.67 21.39
CA ASP A 52 -11.44 6.46 21.18
C ASP A 52 -10.57 5.33 21.73
N SER A 53 -10.62 5.18 23.07
CA SER A 53 -10.04 4.09 23.81
C SER A 53 -10.40 2.79 23.11
N ALA A 54 -9.44 1.87 22.99
CA ALA A 54 -9.55 0.58 22.33
C ALA A 54 -10.80 -0.20 22.76
N THR A 55 -11.93 0.11 22.13
CA THR A 55 -13.20 -0.56 22.37
C THR A 55 -13.19 -1.85 21.57
N ALA A 56 -13.36 -2.97 22.27
CA ALA A 56 -13.43 -4.31 21.71
C ALA A 56 -14.57 -4.43 20.66
N PRO A 57 -14.59 -5.48 19.81
CA PRO A 57 -15.63 -5.68 18.81
C PRO A 57 -17.01 -5.72 19.48
N LYS A 58 -18.03 -5.21 18.77
CA LYS A 58 -19.39 -5.09 19.31
C LYS A 58 -19.94 -6.48 19.70
N PRO A 59 -20.78 -6.59 20.75
CA PRO A 59 -21.43 -7.86 21.09
C PRO A 59 -22.17 -8.46 19.89
N GLY A 60 -21.90 -9.73 19.58
CA GLY A 60 -22.46 -10.43 18.40
C GLY A 60 -21.64 -10.32 17.12
N GLN A 61 -20.57 -9.50 17.10
CA GLN A 61 -19.66 -9.41 15.97
C GLN A 61 -18.60 -10.52 16.02
N SER A 62 -18.26 -11.11 14.86
CA SER A 62 -17.15 -12.05 14.80
C SER A 62 -15.86 -11.39 15.28
N ARG A 63 -15.06 -12.19 16.01
CA ARG A 63 -13.74 -11.83 16.48
C ARG A 63 -12.64 -12.36 15.56
N LYS A 64 -12.94 -13.31 14.67
CA LYS A 64 -11.91 -13.97 13.86
C LYS A 64 -11.49 -13.07 12.70
N VAL A 65 -10.18 -12.95 12.49
CA VAL A 65 -9.61 -12.32 11.29
C VAL A 65 -8.76 -13.36 10.59
N LEU A 66 -9.08 -13.65 9.33
CA LEU A 66 -8.29 -14.58 8.53
C LEU A 66 -6.99 -13.89 8.12
N VAL A 67 -5.83 -14.42 8.52
CA VAL A 67 -4.53 -13.93 8.10
C VAL A 67 -3.94 -14.91 7.09
N VAL A 68 -3.83 -14.49 5.83
CA VAL A 68 -3.31 -15.35 4.76
C VAL A 68 -1.84 -15.04 4.53
N LEU A 69 -0.99 -16.06 4.67
CA LEU A 69 0.44 -15.97 4.38
C LEU A 69 0.78 -16.82 3.15
N SER A 70 1.73 -16.33 2.35
CA SER A 70 2.38 -17.12 1.30
C SER A 70 3.14 -18.29 1.91
N ASN A 71 3.19 -19.41 1.17
CA ASN A 71 4.12 -20.51 1.47
C ASN A 71 5.40 -20.44 0.63
N ALA A 72 5.48 -19.56 -0.35
CA ALA A 72 6.71 -19.29 -1.07
C ALA A 72 7.77 -18.65 -0.15
N HIS A 73 8.99 -19.19 -0.21
CA HIS A 73 10.20 -18.64 0.43
C HIS A 73 11.15 -18.00 -0.59
N GLN A 74 10.73 -17.95 -1.86
CA GLN A 74 11.51 -17.41 -2.96
C GLN A 74 10.59 -16.70 -3.95
N LEU A 75 11.13 -15.68 -4.61
CA LEU A 75 10.54 -15.07 -5.80
C LEU A 75 11.44 -15.39 -6.98
N ASP A 76 10.86 -16.02 -8.02
CA ASP A 76 11.60 -16.23 -9.25
C ASP A 76 11.75 -14.91 -10.02
N LEU A 77 12.97 -14.62 -10.49
CA LEU A 77 13.30 -13.42 -11.24
C LEU A 77 13.34 -13.67 -12.76
N ARG A 78 13.41 -12.59 -13.54
CA ARG A 78 13.41 -12.65 -15.03
C ARG A 78 14.62 -13.36 -15.62
N ASP A 79 15.77 -13.27 -14.98
CA ASP A 79 17.03 -13.86 -15.43
C ASP A 79 17.20 -15.33 -14.99
N GLY A 80 16.18 -15.91 -14.33
CA GLY A 80 16.19 -17.28 -13.83
C GLY A 80 16.82 -17.45 -12.45
N GLU A 81 17.33 -16.36 -11.86
CA GLU A 81 17.74 -16.32 -10.47
C GLU A 81 16.52 -16.28 -9.53
N GLU A 82 16.76 -16.51 -8.24
CA GLU A 82 15.73 -16.51 -7.21
C GLU A 82 16.10 -15.51 -6.10
N TYR A 83 15.12 -14.75 -5.62
CA TYR A 83 15.26 -13.89 -4.44
C TYR A 83 14.65 -14.57 -3.22
N ASN A 84 15.44 -14.80 -2.17
CA ASN A 84 14.96 -15.36 -0.90
C ASN A 84 14.04 -14.36 -0.19
N THR A 85 12.78 -14.72 0.02
CA THR A 85 11.75 -13.82 0.53
C THR A 85 10.76 -14.52 1.48
N GLY A 86 9.73 -13.80 1.87
CA GLY A 86 8.70 -14.24 2.80
C GLY A 86 7.68 -13.13 3.01
N TYR A 87 6.95 -13.19 4.13
CA TYR A 87 6.19 -12.01 4.56
C TYR A 87 7.15 -10.91 5.05
N TYR A 88 6.81 -9.65 4.89
CA TYR A 88 7.60 -8.57 5.49
C TYR A 88 7.29 -8.45 6.99
N LEU A 89 8.32 -8.44 7.85
CA LEU A 89 8.16 -8.62 9.29
C LEU A 89 7.28 -7.55 9.95
N ASP A 90 7.53 -6.26 9.74
CA ASP A 90 6.72 -5.19 10.33
C ASP A 90 5.30 -5.16 9.74
N GLU A 91 5.18 -5.47 8.45
CA GLU A 91 3.88 -5.52 7.76
C GLU A 91 2.97 -6.60 8.30
N LEU A 92 3.51 -7.71 8.84
CA LEU A 92 2.72 -8.66 9.62
C LEU A 92 2.62 -8.24 11.09
N ALA A 93 3.75 -8.02 11.76
CA ALA A 93 3.81 -7.88 13.21
C ALA A 93 3.01 -6.68 13.72
N VAL A 94 3.15 -5.52 13.08
CA VAL A 94 2.53 -4.27 13.56
C VAL A 94 1.00 -4.32 13.44
N PRO A 95 0.41 -4.67 12.27
CA PRO A 95 -1.04 -4.84 12.18
C PRO A 95 -1.56 -5.97 13.07
N LEU A 96 -0.82 -7.09 13.18
CA LEU A 96 -1.22 -8.22 14.03
C LEU A 96 -1.29 -7.84 15.52
N GLN A 97 -0.33 -7.07 16.02
CA GLN A 97 -0.35 -6.55 17.39
C GLN A 97 -1.58 -5.65 17.62
N LYS A 98 -1.91 -4.77 16.66
CA LYS A 98 -3.09 -3.89 16.75
C LYS A 98 -4.40 -4.68 16.71
N LEU A 99 -4.51 -5.69 15.86
CA LEU A 99 -5.67 -6.60 15.81
C LEU A 99 -5.91 -7.28 17.16
N VAL A 100 -4.85 -7.82 17.77
CA VAL A 100 -4.92 -8.51 19.06
C VAL A 100 -5.25 -7.54 20.19
N ALA A 101 -4.62 -6.36 20.21
CA ALA A 101 -4.93 -5.31 21.17
C ALA A 101 -6.38 -4.81 21.07
N ALA A 102 -6.93 -4.80 19.84
CA ALA A 102 -8.34 -4.49 19.60
C ALA A 102 -9.30 -5.64 19.94
N GLY A 103 -8.79 -6.80 20.37
CA GLY A 103 -9.61 -7.94 20.81
C GLY A 103 -10.07 -8.88 19.70
N TYR A 104 -9.47 -8.81 18.50
CA TYR A 104 -9.65 -9.78 17.44
C TYR A 104 -8.76 -11.02 17.66
N SER A 105 -9.15 -12.13 17.05
CA SER A 105 -8.47 -13.43 17.11
C SER A 105 -7.98 -13.81 15.71
N PRO A 106 -6.70 -13.57 15.39
CA PRO A 106 -6.10 -13.98 14.13
C PRO A 106 -6.17 -15.50 13.94
N VAL A 107 -6.53 -15.93 12.74
CA VAL A 107 -6.48 -17.33 12.30
C VAL A 107 -5.62 -17.39 11.06
N PHE A 108 -4.51 -18.12 11.13
CA PHE A 108 -3.56 -18.19 10.03
C PHE A 108 -3.95 -19.24 9.02
N ALA A 109 -3.84 -18.89 7.74
CA ALA A 109 -3.98 -19.80 6.62
C ALA A 109 -2.87 -19.59 5.59
N SER A 110 -2.55 -20.64 4.85
CA SER A 110 -1.63 -20.59 3.72
C SER A 110 -2.01 -21.65 2.68
N PRO A 111 -1.59 -21.55 1.41
CA PRO A 111 -1.98 -22.50 0.37
C PRO A 111 -1.81 -23.98 0.75
N GLN A 112 -0.67 -24.34 1.34
CA GLN A 112 -0.31 -25.71 1.72
C GLN A 112 -0.30 -25.97 3.24
N GLY A 113 -0.74 -25.01 4.07
CA GLY A 113 -0.80 -25.18 5.54
C GLY A 113 0.57 -25.33 6.20
N LYS A 114 1.62 -24.81 5.56
CA LYS A 114 3.00 -24.81 6.10
C LYS A 114 3.32 -23.47 6.75
N ALA A 115 4.25 -23.48 7.70
CA ALA A 115 4.74 -22.26 8.32
C ALA A 115 5.37 -21.32 7.27
N ALA A 116 5.03 -20.04 7.34
CA ALA A 116 5.68 -19.01 6.54
C ALA A 116 6.91 -18.46 7.28
N SER A 117 7.92 -18.01 6.53
CA SER A 117 9.07 -17.25 7.05
C SER A 117 8.96 -15.79 6.68
N PHE A 118 9.60 -14.90 7.44
CA PHE A 118 9.76 -13.52 7.02
C PHE A 118 10.87 -13.39 5.97
N ASP A 119 10.76 -12.37 5.12
CA ASP A 119 11.84 -11.93 4.24
C ASP A 119 13.04 -11.47 5.09
N PRO A 120 14.26 -12.04 4.94
CA PRO A 120 15.40 -11.70 5.78
C PRO A 120 15.74 -10.20 5.84
N VAL A 121 15.49 -9.45 4.76
CA VAL A 121 15.75 -8.01 4.70
C VAL A 121 14.79 -7.22 5.60
N SER A 122 13.57 -7.72 5.82
CA SER A 122 12.60 -7.08 6.71
C SER A 122 12.98 -7.13 8.19
N ASN A 123 13.95 -7.97 8.55
CA ASN A 123 14.48 -8.04 9.91
C ASN A 123 15.53 -6.95 10.18
N ASP A 124 15.16 -5.70 9.92
CA ASP A 124 15.99 -4.51 10.13
C ASP A 124 15.25 -3.51 11.02
N LYS A 125 15.97 -2.88 11.96
CA LYS A 125 15.41 -1.91 12.90
C LYS A 125 14.88 -0.65 12.21
N MET A 126 15.28 -0.37 10.96
CA MET A 126 14.78 0.78 10.20
C MET A 126 13.25 0.74 10.02
N PHE A 127 12.66 -0.44 9.95
CA PHE A 127 11.20 -0.63 9.88
C PHE A 127 10.50 -0.53 11.24
N PHE A 128 11.28 -0.38 12.31
CA PHE A 128 10.83 -0.23 13.69
C PHE A 128 11.31 1.10 14.29
N GLY A 129 11.39 2.16 13.46
CA GLY A 129 11.80 3.49 13.92
C GLY A 129 13.24 3.58 14.43
N GLY A 130 14.10 2.63 14.04
CA GLY A 130 15.47 2.51 14.53
C GLY A 130 15.61 1.78 15.87
N ASP A 131 14.53 1.24 16.43
CA ASP A 131 14.51 0.51 17.70
C ASP A 131 14.72 -1.00 17.48
N ASP A 132 15.91 -1.49 17.83
CA ASP A 132 16.26 -2.91 17.74
C ASP A 132 15.52 -3.78 18.75
N THR A 133 15.11 -3.22 19.89
CA THR A 133 14.29 -3.92 20.88
C THR A 133 12.89 -4.14 20.34
N ALA A 134 12.30 -3.13 19.70
CA ALA A 134 11.01 -3.25 19.02
C ALA A 134 11.07 -4.30 17.90
N ARG A 135 12.11 -4.30 17.07
CA ARG A 135 12.36 -5.34 16.05
C ARG A 135 12.44 -6.74 16.67
N ALA A 136 13.26 -6.92 17.71
CA ALA A 136 13.43 -8.21 18.37
C ALA A 136 12.11 -8.71 19.00
N ASN A 137 11.33 -7.80 19.58
CA ASN A 137 10.00 -8.09 20.11
C ASN A 137 9.02 -8.50 19.00
N ALA A 138 9.07 -7.87 17.82
CA ALA A 138 8.25 -8.24 16.68
C ALA A 138 8.57 -9.67 16.18
N VAL A 139 9.86 -10.02 16.05
CA VAL A 139 10.30 -11.39 15.72
C VAL A 139 9.72 -12.39 16.72
N LYS A 140 9.89 -12.13 18.02
CA LYS A 140 9.39 -13.01 19.08
C LYS A 140 7.86 -13.12 19.05
N PHE A 141 7.16 -11.99 18.96
CA PHE A 141 5.71 -11.93 18.96
C PHE A 141 5.11 -12.75 17.81
N VAL A 142 5.63 -12.58 16.59
CA VAL A 142 5.18 -13.34 15.43
C VAL A 142 5.53 -14.81 15.56
N GLY A 143 6.78 -15.14 15.92
CA GLY A 143 7.24 -16.53 16.04
C GLY A 143 6.50 -17.35 17.10
N ASP A 144 6.12 -16.72 18.21
CA ASP A 144 5.36 -17.33 19.31
C ASP A 144 3.85 -17.33 19.07
N PHE A 145 3.35 -16.70 17.99
CA PHE A 145 1.91 -16.55 17.80
C PHE A 145 1.24 -17.90 17.51
N PRO A 146 0.22 -18.31 18.29
CA PRO A 146 -0.46 -19.57 18.06
C PRO A 146 -1.06 -19.64 16.65
N GLY A 147 -0.68 -20.68 15.90
CA GLY A 147 -1.20 -20.95 14.55
C GLY A 147 -0.27 -20.53 13.40
N ILE A 148 0.78 -19.73 13.62
CA ILE A 148 1.71 -19.40 12.53
C ILE A 148 2.59 -20.59 12.11
N GLN A 149 2.89 -21.49 13.05
CA GLN A 149 3.71 -22.68 12.79
C GLN A 149 2.91 -23.78 12.06
N HIS A 150 1.58 -23.77 12.24
CA HIS A 150 0.66 -24.76 11.68
C HIS A 150 -0.61 -24.06 11.17
N PRO A 151 -0.50 -23.22 10.13
CA PRO A 151 -1.66 -22.54 9.58
C PRO A 151 -2.61 -23.54 8.92
N GLN A 152 -3.89 -23.18 8.83
CA GLN A 152 -4.83 -23.97 8.05
C GLN A 152 -4.49 -23.90 6.56
N THR A 153 -4.89 -24.90 5.78
CA THR A 153 -4.81 -24.78 4.32
C THR A 153 -5.93 -23.88 3.80
N LEU A 154 -5.71 -23.17 2.69
CA LEU A 154 -6.79 -22.41 2.06
C LEU A 154 -7.98 -23.30 1.68
N ALA A 155 -7.74 -24.54 1.24
CA ALA A 155 -8.81 -25.50 0.95
C ALA A 155 -9.63 -25.89 2.19
N GLN A 156 -9.01 -25.93 3.38
CA GLN A 156 -9.74 -26.13 4.64
C GLN A 156 -10.64 -24.93 4.95
N ILE A 157 -10.14 -23.70 4.76
CA ILE A 157 -10.90 -22.46 4.97
C ILE A 157 -12.09 -22.39 4.01
N GLU A 158 -11.86 -22.63 2.72
CA GLU A 158 -12.92 -22.64 1.70
C GLU A 158 -14.02 -23.66 2.05
N LYS A 159 -13.64 -24.88 2.44
CA LYS A 159 -14.59 -25.92 2.84
C LYS A 159 -15.38 -25.57 4.10
N GLN A 160 -14.75 -24.93 5.08
CA GLN A 160 -15.41 -24.51 6.33
C GLN A 160 -16.34 -23.31 6.12
N GLY A 161 -16.10 -22.54 5.05
CA GLY A 161 -16.76 -21.26 4.81
C GLY A 161 -16.14 -20.14 5.64
N THR A 162 -16.37 -18.90 5.21
CA THR A 162 -15.74 -17.74 5.84
C THR A 162 -16.68 -16.88 6.67
N SER A 163 -17.97 -17.22 6.80
CA SER A 163 -19.00 -16.41 7.48
C SER A 163 -18.65 -16.01 8.92
N ASP A 164 -17.83 -16.83 9.57
CA ASP A 164 -17.32 -16.61 10.92
C ASP A 164 -16.15 -15.64 10.99
N TYR A 165 -15.67 -15.05 9.89
CA TYR A 165 -14.57 -14.08 9.89
C TYR A 165 -15.10 -12.65 9.72
N ALA A 166 -14.62 -11.75 10.57
CA ALA A 166 -14.89 -10.33 10.49
C ALA A 166 -14.17 -9.64 9.32
N GLY A 167 -13.08 -10.23 8.83
CA GLY A 167 -12.31 -9.73 7.70
C GLY A 167 -11.12 -10.64 7.38
N VAL A 168 -10.42 -10.30 6.30
CA VAL A 168 -9.20 -10.98 5.83
C VAL A 168 -8.05 -10.00 5.75
N PHE A 169 -6.85 -10.44 6.12
CA PHE A 169 -5.62 -9.67 6.11
C PHE A 169 -4.51 -10.45 5.38
N ILE A 170 -3.83 -9.79 4.45
CA ILE A 170 -2.70 -10.33 3.69
C ILE A 170 -1.52 -9.35 3.81
N PRO A 171 -0.46 -9.67 4.59
CA PRO A 171 0.75 -8.88 4.62
C PRO A 171 1.50 -8.96 3.28
N GLY A 172 2.43 -8.04 3.05
CA GLY A 172 3.30 -8.06 1.88
C GLY A 172 4.63 -8.75 2.13
N GLY A 173 5.72 -8.18 1.62
CA GLY A 173 6.90 -8.92 1.17
C GLY A 173 6.66 -9.53 -0.21
N HIS A 174 7.69 -9.92 -0.96
CA HIS A 174 7.52 -10.31 -2.37
C HIS A 174 6.81 -11.65 -2.58
N ALA A 175 6.73 -12.49 -1.55
CA ALA A 175 6.21 -13.84 -1.62
C ALA A 175 4.77 -14.00 -2.20
N PRO A 176 3.79 -13.12 -1.90
CA PRO A 176 2.45 -13.17 -2.50
C PRO A 176 2.44 -13.11 -4.04
N MET A 177 3.47 -12.55 -4.67
CA MET A 177 3.59 -12.56 -6.13
C MET A 177 3.91 -13.96 -6.68
N GLN A 178 4.57 -14.79 -5.88
CA GLN A 178 5.01 -16.13 -6.29
C GLN A 178 3.88 -17.14 -6.26
N ASP A 179 2.99 -17.13 -5.26
CA ASP A 179 1.92 -18.14 -5.10
C ASP A 179 0.51 -17.55 -4.96
N LEU A 180 0.31 -16.53 -4.11
CA LEU A 180 -1.04 -16.03 -3.78
C LEU A 180 -1.72 -15.32 -4.95
N SER A 181 -0.97 -14.63 -5.82
CA SER A 181 -1.51 -13.84 -6.94
C SER A 181 -2.36 -14.62 -7.95
N HIS A 182 -2.24 -15.95 -7.96
CA HIS A 182 -2.95 -16.83 -8.88
C HIS A 182 -3.53 -18.10 -8.23
N ASP A 183 -3.58 -18.14 -6.90
CA ASP A 183 -4.20 -19.24 -6.17
C ASP A 183 -5.74 -19.14 -6.29
N LYS A 184 -6.36 -20.08 -7.01
CA LYS A 184 -7.81 -20.05 -7.25
C LYS A 184 -8.65 -20.23 -5.98
N THR A 185 -8.14 -20.96 -4.99
CA THR A 185 -8.83 -21.14 -3.71
C THR A 185 -8.80 -19.83 -2.92
N LEU A 186 -7.68 -19.11 -2.93
CA LEU A 186 -7.63 -17.75 -2.40
C LEU A 186 -8.61 -16.82 -3.13
N GLY A 187 -8.68 -16.93 -4.45
CA GLY A 187 -9.61 -16.18 -5.28
C GLY A 187 -11.07 -16.36 -4.84
N ALA A 188 -11.48 -17.60 -4.59
CA ALA A 188 -12.82 -17.92 -4.09
C ALA A 188 -13.08 -17.34 -2.69
N ILE A 189 -12.10 -17.44 -1.79
CA ILE A 189 -12.17 -16.86 -0.43
C ILE A 189 -12.33 -15.33 -0.53
N LEU A 190 -11.46 -14.65 -1.28
CA LEU A 190 -11.50 -13.19 -1.41
C LEU A 190 -12.77 -12.70 -2.12
N MET A 191 -13.30 -13.48 -3.06
CA MET A 191 -14.60 -13.19 -3.67
C MET A 191 -15.71 -13.21 -2.62
N ASP A 192 -15.72 -14.18 -1.71
CA ASP A 192 -16.71 -14.26 -0.63
C ASP A 192 -16.63 -13.05 0.31
N PHE A 193 -15.42 -12.58 0.67
CA PHE A 193 -15.24 -11.33 1.42
C PHE A 193 -15.78 -10.11 0.63
N HIS A 194 -15.44 -10.02 -0.66
CA HIS A 194 -15.85 -8.91 -1.53
C HIS A 194 -17.38 -8.83 -1.70
N VAL A 195 -18.04 -9.93 -2.08
CA VAL A 195 -19.50 -9.92 -2.35
C VAL A 195 -20.35 -9.68 -1.09
N THR A 196 -19.79 -9.98 0.08
CA THR A 196 -20.43 -9.73 1.37
C THR A 196 -20.00 -8.41 2.01
N GLY A 197 -19.13 -7.63 1.35
CA GLY A 197 -18.65 -6.34 1.84
C GLY A 197 -17.84 -6.43 3.13
N ARG A 198 -17.25 -7.59 3.43
CA ARG A 198 -16.42 -7.77 4.64
C ARG A 198 -15.02 -7.20 4.42
N PRO A 199 -14.43 -6.55 5.43
CA PRO A 199 -13.12 -5.92 5.33
C PRO A 199 -12.01 -6.82 4.75
N THR A 200 -11.29 -6.30 3.77
CA THR A 200 -10.08 -6.89 3.19
C THR A 200 -8.92 -5.93 3.39
N GLY A 201 -7.90 -6.36 4.14
CA GLY A 201 -6.68 -5.60 4.41
C GLY A 201 -5.50 -6.18 3.63
N VAL A 202 -4.80 -5.36 2.85
CA VAL A 202 -3.62 -5.77 2.06
C VAL A 202 -2.52 -4.71 2.17
N ILE A 203 -1.24 -5.08 2.17
CA ILE A 203 -0.14 -4.09 2.26
C ILE A 203 1.05 -4.50 1.37
N CYS A 204 1.77 -3.52 0.82
CA CYS A 204 2.99 -3.69 0.02
C CYS A 204 2.77 -4.54 -1.23
N HIS A 205 3.24 -5.78 -1.32
CA HIS A 205 2.89 -6.71 -2.41
C HIS A 205 1.70 -7.62 -2.10
N GLY A 206 1.18 -7.60 -0.87
CA GLY A 206 -0.08 -8.25 -0.48
C GLY A 206 -1.26 -7.96 -1.42
N PRO A 207 -1.43 -6.73 -1.97
CA PRO A 207 -2.45 -6.44 -2.97
C PRO A 207 -2.38 -7.30 -4.23
N ALA A 208 -1.23 -7.88 -4.59
CA ALA A 208 -1.12 -8.82 -5.71
C ALA A 208 -2.03 -10.06 -5.53
N ALA A 209 -2.34 -10.44 -4.28
CA ALA A 209 -3.29 -11.52 -3.99
C ALA A 209 -4.70 -11.24 -4.53
N LEU A 210 -5.12 -9.97 -4.69
CA LEU A 210 -6.43 -9.62 -5.24
C LEU A 210 -6.59 -10.10 -6.69
N LEU A 211 -5.49 -10.26 -7.44
CA LEU A 211 -5.49 -10.78 -8.81
C LEU A 211 -5.99 -12.23 -8.87
N SER A 212 -5.90 -12.99 -7.78
CA SER A 212 -6.43 -14.36 -7.71
C SER A 212 -7.94 -14.46 -7.94
N THR A 213 -8.66 -13.34 -7.77
CA THR A 213 -10.10 -13.24 -8.02
C THR A 213 -10.47 -13.07 -9.50
N LEU A 214 -9.48 -12.96 -10.38
CA LEU A 214 -9.71 -13.00 -11.82
C LEU A 214 -10.29 -14.36 -12.25
N PRO A 215 -11.06 -14.42 -13.35
CA PRO A 215 -11.55 -15.70 -13.88
C PRO A 215 -10.43 -16.68 -14.24
N ASP A 216 -9.30 -16.18 -14.75
CA ASP A 216 -8.10 -16.96 -15.06
C ASP A 216 -6.83 -16.19 -14.64
N PRO A 217 -6.48 -16.22 -13.35
CA PRO A 217 -5.40 -15.41 -12.82
C PRO A 217 -4.02 -15.91 -13.29
N GLU A 218 -3.89 -17.20 -13.59
CA GLU A 218 -2.66 -17.77 -14.13
C GLU A 218 -2.39 -17.30 -15.56
N ALA A 219 -3.42 -17.32 -16.43
CA ALA A 219 -3.29 -16.77 -17.77
C ALA A 219 -2.98 -15.26 -17.75
N PHE A 220 -3.61 -14.51 -16.84
CA PHE A 220 -3.34 -13.08 -16.67
C PHE A 220 -1.89 -12.84 -16.24
N ARG A 221 -1.42 -13.55 -15.21
CA ARG A 221 -0.02 -13.50 -14.76
C ARG A 221 0.94 -13.81 -15.90
N ASN A 222 0.68 -14.86 -16.68
CA ASN A 222 1.54 -15.23 -17.81
C ASN A 222 1.56 -14.14 -18.90
N ALA A 223 0.43 -13.47 -19.16
CA ALA A 223 0.39 -12.32 -20.07
C ALA A 223 1.21 -11.13 -19.55
N MET A 224 1.12 -10.82 -18.26
CA MET A 224 1.92 -9.77 -17.61
C MET A 224 3.42 -10.07 -17.69
N ILE A 225 3.83 -11.32 -17.44
CA ILE A 225 5.23 -11.76 -17.55
C ILE A 225 5.74 -11.64 -19.00
N ALA A 226 4.90 -11.96 -19.98
CA ALA A 226 5.23 -11.86 -21.39
C ALA A 226 5.20 -10.42 -21.94
N GLY A 227 4.70 -9.44 -21.17
CA GLY A 227 4.47 -8.08 -21.64
C GLY A 227 3.32 -7.96 -22.65
N ASP A 228 2.42 -8.94 -22.70
CA ASP A 228 1.25 -8.93 -23.59
C ASP A 228 0.07 -8.22 -22.89
N PHE A 229 0.18 -6.89 -22.79
CA PHE A 229 -0.80 -6.06 -22.08
C PHE A 229 -2.20 -6.10 -22.73
N LEU A 230 -2.29 -6.24 -24.05
CA LEU A 230 -3.59 -6.39 -24.73
C LEU A 230 -4.32 -7.67 -24.30
N LYS A 231 -3.58 -8.78 -24.19
CA LYS A 231 -4.13 -10.03 -23.66
C LYS A 231 -4.44 -9.91 -22.17
N ALA A 232 -3.58 -9.27 -21.37
CA ALA A 232 -3.81 -9.04 -19.95
C ALA A 232 -5.10 -8.25 -19.71
N ALA A 233 -5.29 -7.11 -20.37
CA ALA A 233 -6.53 -6.32 -20.30
C ALA A 233 -7.77 -7.13 -20.71
N SER A 234 -7.64 -8.00 -21.71
CA SER A 234 -8.75 -8.88 -22.12
C SER A 234 -9.11 -9.92 -21.06
N LEU A 235 -8.12 -10.49 -20.39
CA LEU A 235 -8.29 -11.47 -19.30
C LEU A 235 -8.81 -10.82 -18.01
N ALA A 236 -8.53 -9.53 -17.82
CA ALA A 236 -8.97 -8.77 -16.66
C ALA A 236 -10.45 -8.36 -16.67
N ARG A 237 -11.17 -8.54 -17.78
CA ARG A 237 -12.56 -8.10 -17.87
C ARG A 237 -13.43 -8.78 -16.81
N GLY A 238 -14.17 -7.97 -16.06
CA GLY A 238 -15.04 -8.44 -14.98
C GLY A 238 -14.31 -8.71 -13.66
N TRP A 239 -13.05 -8.28 -13.52
CA TRP A 239 -12.35 -8.33 -12.24
C TRP A 239 -13.15 -7.55 -11.16
N PRO A 240 -13.43 -8.14 -9.98
CA PRO A 240 -14.28 -7.51 -8.96
C PRO A 240 -13.73 -6.19 -8.40
N TYR A 241 -12.40 -6.03 -8.42
CA TYR A 241 -11.73 -4.83 -7.95
C TYR A 241 -11.49 -3.79 -9.06
N ALA A 242 -12.08 -3.96 -10.24
CA ALA A 242 -12.04 -2.92 -11.27
C ALA A 242 -12.66 -1.61 -10.74
N ASN A 243 -11.96 -0.50 -10.98
CA ASN A 243 -12.26 0.84 -10.46
C ASN A 243 -12.16 1.00 -8.93
N TYR A 244 -11.57 0.04 -8.20
CA TYR A 244 -11.15 0.29 -6.83
C TYR A 244 -9.94 1.21 -6.79
N ARG A 245 -9.95 2.15 -5.84
CA ARG A 245 -8.75 2.88 -5.42
C ARG A 245 -8.00 2.02 -4.42
N LEU A 246 -6.72 1.83 -4.66
CA LEU A 246 -5.83 1.13 -3.75
C LEU A 246 -4.41 1.65 -3.87
N THR A 247 -3.56 1.26 -2.93
CA THR A 247 -2.10 1.44 -3.01
C THR A 247 -1.40 0.09 -2.87
N VAL A 248 -0.16 0.02 -3.33
CA VAL A 248 0.69 -1.17 -3.42
C VAL A 248 2.14 -0.69 -3.52
N PHE A 249 3.13 -1.56 -3.26
CA PHE A 249 4.54 -1.21 -3.44
C PHE A 249 4.75 -0.67 -4.86
N ALA A 250 5.22 0.57 -4.98
CA ALA A 250 5.18 1.27 -6.27
C ALA A 250 6.25 0.73 -7.22
N SER A 251 5.98 0.68 -8.53
CA SER A 251 6.97 0.24 -9.52
C SER A 251 8.29 1.05 -9.44
N GLY A 252 8.22 2.33 -9.06
CA GLY A 252 9.41 3.14 -8.82
C GLY A 252 10.24 2.72 -7.61
N GLU A 253 9.59 2.22 -6.55
CA GLU A 253 10.26 1.63 -5.39
C GLU A 253 10.88 0.27 -5.76
N GLU A 254 10.18 -0.52 -6.58
CA GLU A 254 10.69 -1.79 -7.15
C GLU A 254 11.98 -1.55 -7.95
N HIS A 255 11.93 -0.65 -8.93
CA HIS A 255 13.11 -0.32 -9.75
C HIS A 255 14.32 0.15 -8.93
N ALA A 256 14.11 0.72 -7.74
CA ALA A 256 15.20 1.17 -6.88
C ALA A 256 15.95 0.02 -6.18
N ILE A 257 15.28 -1.13 -6.01
CA ILE A 257 15.83 -2.32 -5.32
C ILE A 257 16.20 -3.46 -6.28
N GLU A 258 15.82 -3.35 -7.55
CA GLU A 258 16.12 -4.31 -8.63
C GLU A 258 17.52 -4.16 -9.24
N GLY A 259 18.02 -5.27 -9.79
CA GLY A 259 19.23 -5.35 -10.57
C GLY A 259 20.43 -5.95 -9.83
N LYS A 260 21.44 -6.34 -10.61
CA LYS A 260 22.66 -6.96 -10.07
C LYS A 260 23.35 -6.03 -9.09
N GLY A 261 23.64 -6.54 -7.88
CA GLY A 261 24.26 -5.77 -6.80
C GLY A 261 23.29 -4.87 -6.02
N ARG A 262 21.99 -4.96 -6.27
CA ARG A 262 20.92 -4.39 -5.42
C ARG A 262 20.27 -5.50 -4.60
N GLN A 263 19.30 -5.12 -3.76
CA GLN A 263 18.64 -6.02 -2.82
C GLN A 263 18.07 -7.28 -3.49
N LEU A 264 17.38 -7.12 -4.63
CA LEU A 264 16.76 -8.26 -5.31
C LEU A 264 17.74 -9.10 -6.13
N GLY A 265 18.92 -8.58 -6.47
CA GLY A 265 19.91 -9.28 -7.30
C GLY A 265 19.52 -9.44 -8.79
N GLY A 266 18.25 -9.24 -9.14
CA GLY A 266 17.71 -9.32 -10.51
C GLY A 266 16.44 -8.47 -10.65
N TYR A 267 15.58 -8.80 -11.61
CA TYR A 267 14.35 -8.07 -11.92
C TYR A 267 13.13 -8.96 -11.72
N VAL A 268 12.06 -8.44 -11.11
CA VAL A 268 10.80 -9.17 -10.94
C VAL A 268 10.19 -9.51 -12.30
N LYS A 269 9.47 -10.63 -12.38
CA LYS A 269 8.85 -11.07 -13.66
C LYS A 269 7.81 -10.06 -14.17
N PHE A 270 7.05 -9.44 -13.28
CA PHE A 270 6.09 -8.36 -13.57
C PHE A 270 5.94 -7.46 -12.33
N TYR A 271 5.54 -6.19 -12.51
CA TYR A 271 5.35 -5.26 -11.40
C TYR A 271 3.93 -5.35 -10.84
N ALA A 272 3.76 -5.45 -9.52
CA ALA A 272 2.45 -5.57 -8.89
C ALA A 272 1.55 -4.36 -9.15
N ALA A 273 2.09 -3.13 -9.06
CA ALA A 273 1.35 -1.91 -9.35
C ALA A 273 0.85 -1.85 -10.79
N ASP A 274 1.68 -2.27 -11.75
CA ASP A 274 1.32 -2.29 -13.16
C ASP A 274 0.24 -3.36 -13.42
N ALA A 275 0.38 -4.55 -12.83
CA ALA A 275 -0.61 -5.62 -12.96
C ALA A 275 -1.98 -5.23 -12.39
N LEU A 276 -2.03 -4.59 -11.22
CA LEU A 276 -3.28 -4.12 -10.63
C LEU A 276 -3.92 -2.98 -11.46
N SER A 277 -3.09 -2.08 -11.99
CA SER A 277 -3.55 -1.01 -12.88
C SER A 277 -4.10 -1.56 -14.20
N GLU A 278 -3.40 -2.52 -14.81
CA GLU A 278 -3.81 -3.18 -16.05
C GLU A 278 -5.08 -4.01 -15.85
N ALA A 279 -5.27 -4.57 -14.66
CA ALA A 279 -6.51 -5.24 -14.29
C ALA A 279 -7.71 -4.27 -14.09
N GLY A 280 -7.44 -2.97 -13.96
CA GLY A 280 -8.44 -1.91 -13.91
C GLY A 280 -8.57 -1.18 -12.57
N ALA A 281 -7.66 -1.38 -11.61
CA ALA A 281 -7.64 -0.58 -10.38
C ALA A 281 -7.01 0.80 -10.59
N HIS A 282 -7.42 1.75 -9.76
CA HIS A 282 -6.77 3.06 -9.63
C HIS A 282 -5.69 2.96 -8.55
N VAL A 283 -4.43 2.77 -8.97
CA VAL A 283 -3.30 2.63 -8.06
C VAL A 283 -2.74 4.01 -7.69
N ASP A 284 -3.09 4.45 -6.48
CA ASP A 284 -2.55 5.66 -5.86
C ASP A 284 -1.19 5.37 -5.21
N ARG A 285 -0.32 6.38 -5.19
CA ARG A 285 1.02 6.28 -4.58
C ARG A 285 1.50 7.62 -4.06
N VAL A 286 2.32 7.57 -3.02
CA VAL A 286 3.11 8.71 -2.54
C VAL A 286 4.60 8.46 -2.79
N GLY A 287 5.42 9.46 -2.46
CA GLY A 287 6.88 9.33 -2.55
C GLY A 287 7.42 8.15 -1.74
N ALA A 288 8.53 7.58 -2.20
CA ALA A 288 9.16 6.43 -1.55
C ALA A 288 9.38 6.69 -0.06
N PHE A 289 9.16 5.64 0.75
CA PHE A 289 9.34 5.68 2.20
C PHE A 289 8.42 6.65 2.96
N GLN A 290 7.35 7.13 2.33
CA GLN A 290 6.27 7.86 3.01
C GLN A 290 5.08 6.91 3.27
N PRO A 291 4.47 6.97 4.46
CA PRO A 291 3.27 6.19 4.74
C PRO A 291 2.14 6.58 3.79
N ASN A 292 1.46 5.59 3.22
CA ASN A 292 0.24 5.80 2.44
C ASN A 292 -0.72 4.63 2.62
N VAL A 293 -1.96 4.97 2.93
CA VAL A 293 -3.05 4.04 3.16
C VAL A 293 -4.26 4.54 2.39
N ILE A 294 -4.87 3.64 1.60
CA ILE A 294 -6.08 3.92 0.85
C ILE A 294 -7.19 3.01 1.38
N GLU A 295 -8.28 3.63 1.79
CA GLU A 295 -9.54 2.96 2.10
C GLU A 295 -10.54 3.21 0.97
N ASP A 296 -11.05 2.13 0.38
CA ASP A 296 -12.12 2.19 -0.61
C ASP A 296 -13.11 1.06 -0.36
N ARG A 297 -14.33 1.41 0.04
CA ARG A 297 -15.39 0.47 0.46
C ARG A 297 -14.88 -0.47 1.55
N GLU A 298 -14.88 -1.79 1.31
CA GLU A 298 -14.40 -2.84 2.20
C GLU A 298 -12.87 -3.01 2.17
N LEU A 299 -12.20 -2.49 1.13
CA LEU A 299 -10.76 -2.64 0.93
C LEU A 299 -9.98 -1.58 1.72
N VAL A 300 -8.96 -2.02 2.45
CA VAL A 300 -7.91 -1.20 3.04
C VAL A 300 -6.59 -1.66 2.47
N SER A 301 -5.82 -0.73 1.90
CA SER A 301 -4.52 -1.03 1.28
C SER A 301 -3.42 -0.13 1.83
N GLY A 302 -2.25 -0.69 2.13
CA GLY A 302 -1.04 0.03 2.56
C GLY A 302 0.06 -0.05 1.51
N GLN A 303 0.82 1.02 1.30
CA GLN A 303 1.76 1.07 0.18
C GLN A 303 3.00 0.19 0.38
N GLN A 304 3.62 0.24 1.55
CA GLN A 304 4.97 -0.30 1.80
C GLN A 304 5.24 -0.37 3.32
N PRO A 305 6.37 -0.92 3.82
CA PRO A 305 6.63 -1.13 5.26
C PRO A 305 6.37 0.08 6.18
N PHE A 306 6.80 1.29 5.81
CA PHE A 306 6.53 2.51 6.59
C PHE A 306 5.04 2.88 6.65
N SER A 307 4.15 2.17 5.95
CA SER A 307 2.69 2.30 6.06
C SER A 307 2.08 1.36 7.11
N SER A 308 2.83 0.39 7.66
CA SER A 308 2.32 -0.69 8.52
C SER A 308 1.52 -0.20 9.73
N ASP A 309 2.00 0.86 10.40
CA ASP A 309 1.32 1.43 11.58
C ASP A 309 -0.04 2.04 11.21
N ALA A 310 -0.05 2.95 10.24
CA ALA A 310 -1.26 3.61 9.75
C ALA A 310 -2.25 2.62 9.11
N PHE A 311 -1.73 1.62 8.38
CA PHE A 311 -2.54 0.56 7.78
C PHE A 311 -3.24 -0.27 8.86
N GLY A 312 -2.52 -0.66 9.92
CA GLY A 312 -3.09 -1.42 11.02
C GLY A 312 -4.20 -0.67 11.74
N ASP A 313 -4.04 0.64 11.95
CA ASP A 313 -5.09 1.48 12.55
C ASP A 313 -6.34 1.57 11.65
N ALA A 314 -6.15 1.83 10.35
CA ALA A 314 -7.23 1.90 9.39
C ALA A 314 -7.98 0.56 9.26
N PHE A 315 -7.25 -0.56 9.22
CA PHE A 315 -7.86 -1.88 9.11
C PHE A 315 -8.64 -2.27 10.37
N VAL A 316 -8.10 -2.01 11.56
CA VAL A 316 -8.83 -2.20 12.83
C VAL A 316 -10.09 -1.33 12.87
N ALA A 317 -10.01 -0.07 12.45
CA ALA A 317 -11.18 0.80 12.36
C ALA A 317 -12.24 0.23 11.39
N LYS A 318 -11.82 -0.22 10.20
CA LYS A 318 -12.70 -0.86 9.22
C LYS A 318 -13.41 -2.08 9.81
N LEU A 319 -12.68 -2.95 10.50
CA LEU A 319 -13.23 -4.12 11.17
C LEU A 319 -14.29 -3.73 12.22
N LYS A 320 -14.09 -2.67 13.01
CA LYS A 320 -15.08 -2.22 14.01
C LYS A 320 -16.37 -1.67 13.41
N HIS A 321 -16.30 -1.12 12.20
CA HIS A 321 -17.43 -0.49 11.52
C HIS A 321 -18.13 -1.40 10.50
N ALA A 322 -17.57 -2.57 10.21
CA ALA A 322 -18.21 -3.57 9.37
C ALA A 322 -19.60 -3.95 9.93
N ARG A 323 -20.64 -3.78 9.11
CA ARG A 323 -21.99 -4.26 9.42
C ARG A 323 -22.02 -5.75 9.06
N LEU A 324 -22.35 -6.60 10.03
CA LEU A 324 -22.78 -7.97 9.76
C LEU A 324 -24.20 -7.97 9.19
#